data_AF-A0A0B2PEQ9-F1
#
_entry.id   AF-A0A0B2PEQ9-F1
#
_cell.length_a   1.000
_cell.length_b   1.000
_cell.length_c   1.000
_cell.angle_alpha   90.00
_cell.angle_beta   90.00
_cell.angle_gamma   90.00
#
_symmetry.space_group_name_H-M   'P 1'
#
loop_
_entity.id
_entity.type
_entity.pdbx_description
1 polymer ?
#
loop_
_entity_poly.entity_id
_entity_poly.type
_entity_poly.pdbx_seq_one_letter_code
_entity_poly.pdbx_strand_id
1 'polypeptide(L)'
;MTRLTRDFGDTMQRDVVPAVSSDVVIGANNKIIETKDDPKVLSMKEVVARETAQLLEQHNHLSVRDLASKFEKGLAAPTKFSEEARLREAASLEKHVLLKKLRDALESLKRRLAGRNKDDAEDTIAMASEDAKIVDEERAFAHAESKDARAAVQRVEVALQEHERMSQASGKQDLEQLMREVQEARRIKMLHQPRKVMDMEHELRALRVQLAKKTRQYLRL
;
A
#
# COMPACT_ATOMS: atom_id res chain seq x y z
N MET A 1 -63.27 -7.19 11.71
CA MET A 1 -62.99 -8.50 11.06
C MET A 1 -61.78 -8.24 10.17
N THR A 2 -60.62 -8.89 10.27
CA THR A 2 -60.27 -10.22 10.78
C THR A 2 -58.80 -10.17 11.22
N ARG A 3 -58.48 -10.73 12.39
CA ARG A 3 -57.12 -10.97 12.89
C ARG A 3 -56.54 -12.17 12.15
N LEU A 4 -55.26 -12.14 11.78
CA LEU A 4 -54.47 -13.32 11.46
C LEU A 4 -53.20 -13.31 12.32
N THR A 5 -53.22 -14.17 13.33
CA THR A 5 -52.06 -14.61 14.12
C THR A 5 -51.18 -15.52 13.26
N ARG A 6 -49.86 -15.37 13.34
CA ARG A 6 -48.89 -16.30 12.74
C ARG A 6 -48.01 -16.85 13.86
N ASP A 7 -48.25 -18.11 14.18
CA ASP A 7 -47.63 -18.84 15.27
C ASP A 7 -46.15 -19.19 14.99
N PHE A 8 -45.35 -19.12 16.05
CA PHE A 8 -43.97 -19.64 16.11
C PHE A 8 -44.03 -21.15 16.37
N GLY A 9 -43.50 -21.93 15.43
CA GLY A 9 -43.37 -23.39 15.53
C GLY A 9 -41.91 -23.81 15.48
N ASP A 10 -41.43 -24.31 16.62
CA ASP A 10 -40.14 -24.91 16.93
C ASP A 10 -39.90 -26.21 16.13
N THR A 11 -38.76 -26.33 15.45
CA THR A 11 -38.20 -27.63 15.00
C THR A 11 -36.68 -27.60 15.07
N MET A 12 -36.15 -28.13 16.18
CA MET A 12 -34.75 -28.50 16.36
C MET A 12 -34.38 -29.66 15.43
N GLN A 13 -33.56 -29.41 14.41
CA GLN A 13 -32.90 -30.48 13.64
C GLN A 13 -31.71 -31.02 14.44
N ARG A 14 -31.77 -32.31 14.79
CA ARG A 14 -30.71 -33.05 15.48
C ARG A 14 -29.73 -33.65 14.47
N ASP A 15 -28.49 -33.68 14.93
CA ASP A 15 -27.25 -34.14 14.30
C ASP A 15 -27.33 -35.47 13.53
N VAL A 16 -26.66 -35.51 12.38
CA VAL A 16 -26.21 -36.76 11.75
C VAL A 16 -24.68 -36.70 11.71
N VAL A 17 -24.05 -37.35 12.68
CA VAL A 17 -22.61 -37.64 12.67
C VAL A 17 -22.40 -38.93 11.86
N PRO A 18 -21.52 -38.99 10.85
CA PRO A 18 -21.27 -40.21 10.10
C PRO A 18 -20.55 -41.24 10.97
N ALA A 19 -21.07 -42.47 11.03
CA ALA A 19 -20.44 -43.59 11.71
C ALA A 19 -19.14 -44.01 11.00
N VAL A 20 -18.02 -43.90 11.71
CA VAL A 20 -16.71 -44.43 11.29
C VAL A 20 -16.71 -45.94 11.55
N SER A 21 -16.76 -46.74 10.48
CA SER A 21 -16.61 -48.19 10.54
C SER A 21 -15.15 -48.53 10.88
N SER A 22 -14.89 -49.06 12.06
CA SER A 22 -13.61 -49.68 12.38
C SER A 22 -13.68 -51.18 12.08
N ASP A 23 -13.01 -51.61 11.02
CA ASP A 23 -12.70 -53.01 10.76
C ASP A 23 -11.68 -53.51 11.79
N VAL A 24 -12.16 -54.07 12.89
CA VAL A 24 -11.34 -54.83 13.85
C VAL A 24 -11.86 -56.26 13.90
N VAL A 25 -11.16 -57.17 13.22
CA VAL A 25 -11.42 -58.60 13.29
C VAL A 25 -10.75 -59.13 14.56
N ILE A 26 -11.56 -59.48 15.56
CA ILE A 26 -11.10 -60.03 16.84
C ILE A 26 -10.90 -61.54 16.68
N GLY A 27 -9.64 -61.97 16.51
CA GLY A 27 -9.26 -63.39 16.55
C GLY A 27 -9.22 -63.93 17.98
N ALA A 28 -9.64 -65.18 18.17
CA ALA A 28 -9.67 -65.86 19.46
C ALA A 28 -8.27 -65.93 20.07
N ASN A 29 -8.09 -65.15 21.15
CA ASN A 29 -6.92 -64.97 22.03
C ASN A 29 -6.33 -63.55 21.98
N ASN A 30 -7.13 -62.55 22.36
CA ASN A 30 -6.80 -61.19 22.83
C ASN A 30 -5.30 -60.78 22.86
N LYS A 31 -4.64 -60.74 21.71
CA LYS A 31 -3.35 -60.08 21.50
C LYS A 31 -3.52 -59.12 20.35
N ILE A 32 -3.64 -57.85 20.69
CA ILE A 32 -3.57 -56.76 19.73
C ILE A 32 -2.11 -56.65 19.29
N ILE A 33 -1.83 -56.99 18.05
CA ILE A 33 -0.55 -56.69 17.41
C ILE A 33 -0.68 -55.27 16.88
N GLU A 34 -0.25 -54.28 17.67
CA GLU A 34 -0.02 -52.94 17.12
C GLU A 34 1.32 -52.96 16.39
N THR A 35 1.23 -52.86 15.08
CA THR A 35 2.35 -52.56 14.19
C THR A 35 2.93 -51.22 14.60
N LYS A 36 4.23 -51.24 14.96
CA LYS A 36 5.10 -50.07 14.90
C LYS A 36 4.80 -49.29 13.64
N ASP A 37 4.47 -48.01 13.79
CA ASP A 37 5.02 -46.90 13.03
C ASP A 37 4.32 -45.63 13.51
N ASP A 38 4.91 -44.92 14.47
CA ASP A 38 4.51 -43.55 14.82
C ASP A 38 4.84 -42.63 13.63
N PRO A 39 3.85 -42.09 12.89
CA PRO A 39 4.12 -41.07 11.90
C PRO A 39 4.10 -39.73 12.64
N LYS A 40 5.19 -39.39 13.35
CA LYS A 40 5.55 -38.05 13.85
C LYS A 40 4.35 -37.08 13.98
N VAL A 41 3.38 -37.42 14.84
CA VAL A 41 2.21 -36.56 15.08
C VAL A 41 2.71 -35.42 15.94
N LEU A 42 3.03 -34.30 15.28
CA LEU A 42 3.52 -33.08 15.94
C LEU A 42 2.55 -32.70 17.05
N SER A 43 3.08 -32.46 18.24
CA SER A 43 2.23 -32.10 19.37
C SER A 43 1.53 -30.77 19.07
N MET A 44 0.32 -30.57 19.60
CA MET A 44 -0.45 -29.33 19.41
C MET A 44 0.38 -28.07 19.77
N LYS A 45 1.28 -28.18 20.75
CA LYS A 45 2.21 -27.09 21.11
C LYS A 45 3.21 -26.76 20.00
N GLU A 46 3.70 -27.77 19.29
CA GLU A 46 4.60 -27.59 18.14
C GLU A 46 3.85 -27.04 16.93
N VAL A 47 2.60 -27.44 16.72
CA VAL A 47 1.73 -26.86 15.68
C VAL A 47 1.48 -25.38 15.98
N VAL A 48 1.07 -25.04 17.21
CA VAL A 48 0.86 -23.65 17.64
C VAL A 48 2.15 -22.84 17.56
N ALA A 49 3.30 -23.39 17.95
CA ALA A 49 4.59 -22.70 17.86
C ALA A 49 5.00 -22.46 16.41
N ARG A 50 4.77 -23.43 15.50
CA ARG A 50 5.02 -23.27 14.07
C ARG A 50 4.09 -22.24 13.44
N GLU A 51 2.80 -22.26 13.76
CA GLU A 51 1.83 -21.27 13.27
C GLU A 51 2.13 -19.87 13.80
N THR A 52 2.52 -19.74 15.08
CA THR A 52 2.91 -18.45 15.67
C THR A 52 4.17 -17.91 15.00
N ALA A 53 5.17 -18.75 14.73
CA ALA A 53 6.37 -18.35 14.00
C ALA A 53 6.05 -17.94 12.56
N GLN A 54 5.17 -18.68 11.88
CA GLN A 54 4.74 -18.40 10.51
C GLN A 54 3.93 -17.11 10.42
N LEU A 55 3.07 -16.82 11.41
CA LEU A 55 2.33 -15.55 11.52
C LEU A 55 3.25 -14.37 11.84
N LEU A 56 4.27 -14.58 12.69
CA LEU A 56 5.26 -13.55 12.99
C LEU A 56 6.17 -13.25 11.79
N GLU A 57 6.52 -14.27 11.01
CA GLU A 57 7.25 -14.16 9.75
C GLU A 57 6.41 -13.44 8.67
N GLN A 58 5.08 -13.61 8.68
CA GLN A 58 4.15 -12.84 7.84
C GLN A 58 3.99 -11.37 8.29
N HIS A 59 4.19 -11.07 9.57
CA HIS A 59 4.03 -9.74 10.16
C HIS A 59 5.23 -8.84 9.86
N ASN A 60 5.46 -8.53 8.58
CA ASN A 60 6.38 -7.50 8.10
C ASN A 60 5.76 -6.10 8.26
N HIS A 61 5.48 -5.69 9.50
CA HIS A 61 5.09 -4.30 9.76
C HIS A 61 6.34 -3.44 9.76
N LEU A 62 6.57 -2.76 8.65
CA LEU A 62 7.62 -1.74 8.54
C LEU A 62 7.33 -0.66 9.57
N SER A 63 8.35 -0.28 10.34
CA SER A 63 8.24 0.90 11.18
C SER A 63 7.91 2.13 10.31
N VAL A 64 7.20 3.11 10.86
CA VAL A 64 6.99 4.41 10.19
C VAL A 64 8.33 4.99 9.71
N ARG A 65 9.40 4.78 10.50
CA ARG A 65 10.78 5.14 10.13
C ARG A 65 11.26 4.38 8.89
N ASP A 66 11.02 3.07 8.82
CA ASP A 66 11.43 2.25 7.67
C ASP A 66 10.63 2.63 6.42
N LEU A 67 9.34 2.93 6.58
CA LEU A 67 8.48 3.38 5.50
C LEU A 67 8.92 4.75 4.97
N ALA A 68 9.22 5.70 5.85
CA ALA A 68 9.78 7.00 5.48
C ALA A 68 11.12 6.85 4.75
N SER A 69 12.03 6.01 5.26
CA SER A 69 13.31 5.76 4.60
C SER A 69 13.14 5.12 3.22
N LYS A 70 12.20 4.18 3.06
CA LYS A 70 11.89 3.59 1.74
C LYS A 70 11.30 4.62 0.79
N PHE A 71 10.44 5.51 1.27
CA PHE A 71 9.86 6.59 0.48
C PHE A 71 10.92 7.58 0.01
N GLU A 72 11.77 8.08 0.91
CA GLU A 72 12.89 8.98 0.56
C GLU A 72 13.85 8.34 -0.45
N LYS A 73 14.20 7.06 -0.25
CA LYS A 73 15.04 6.31 -1.20
C LYS A 73 14.35 6.13 -2.56
N GLY A 74 13.06 5.83 -2.56
CA GLY A 74 12.24 5.70 -3.76
C GLY A 74 12.11 7.01 -4.54
N LEU A 75 11.97 8.13 -3.83
CA LEU A 75 11.94 9.49 -4.41
C LEU A 75 13.29 9.92 -4.98
N ALA A 76 14.38 9.60 -4.28
CA ALA A 76 15.73 9.99 -4.70
C ALA A 76 16.29 9.11 -5.82
N ALA A 77 15.73 7.93 -6.06
CA ALA A 77 16.26 7.02 -7.08
C ALA A 77 16.10 7.57 -8.52
N PRO A 78 14.89 8.00 -8.97
CA PRO A 78 14.70 8.56 -10.31
C PRO A 78 15.60 9.77 -10.60
N THR A 79 15.79 10.65 -9.63
CA THR A 79 16.64 11.84 -9.78
C THR A 79 18.10 11.46 -9.94
N LYS A 80 18.61 10.50 -9.15
CA LYS A 80 19.98 9.98 -9.30
C LYS A 80 20.20 9.35 -10.67
N PHE A 81 19.28 8.51 -11.14
CA PHE A 81 19.40 7.90 -12.48
C PHE A 81 19.36 8.97 -13.59
N SER A 82 18.53 10.00 -13.45
CA SER A 82 18.50 11.12 -14.38
C SER A 82 19.78 11.95 -14.36
N GLU A 83 20.39 12.18 -13.20
CA GLU A 83 21.67 12.88 -13.10
C GLU A 83 22.81 12.07 -13.71
N GLU A 84 22.85 10.76 -13.44
CA GLU A 84 23.83 9.84 -14.01
C GLU A 84 23.73 9.80 -15.54
N ALA A 85 22.51 9.68 -16.09
CA ALA A 85 22.28 9.73 -17.54
C ALA A 85 22.69 11.08 -18.15
N ARG A 86 22.45 12.19 -17.44
CA ARG A 86 22.89 13.54 -17.87
C ARG A 86 24.42 13.66 -17.90
N LEU A 87 25.12 13.06 -16.94
CA LEU A 87 26.59 13.04 -16.91
C LEU A 87 27.15 12.23 -18.09
N ARG A 88 26.55 11.07 -18.41
CA ARG A 88 26.92 10.28 -19.61
C ARG A 88 26.69 11.05 -20.91
N GLU A 89 25.54 11.71 -21.05
CA GLU A 89 25.21 12.56 -22.20
C GLU A 89 26.24 13.70 -22.37
N ALA A 90 26.61 14.37 -21.28
CA ALA A 90 27.61 15.44 -21.30
C ALA A 90 29.01 14.94 -21.68
N ALA A 91 29.44 13.80 -21.13
CA ALA A 91 30.73 13.19 -21.46
C ALA A 91 30.80 12.78 -22.95
N SER A 92 29.71 12.22 -23.49
CA SER A 92 29.62 11.87 -24.91
C SER A 92 29.68 13.11 -25.82
N LEU A 93 29.04 14.22 -25.41
CA LEU A 93 29.12 15.49 -26.13
C LEU A 93 30.55 16.02 -26.20
N GLU A 94 31.29 15.95 -25.09
CA GLU A 94 32.70 16.37 -25.04
C GLU A 94 33.57 15.53 -25.98
N LYS A 95 33.42 14.20 -25.95
CA LYS A 95 34.11 13.27 -26.86
C LYS A 95 33.87 13.62 -28.33
N HIS A 96 32.61 13.89 -28.70
CA HIS A 96 32.25 14.32 -30.06
C HIS A 96 32.93 15.63 -30.46
N VAL A 97 32.95 16.63 -29.58
CA VAL A 97 33.59 17.93 -29.85
C VAL A 97 35.10 17.78 -30.04
N LEU A 98 35.76 16.96 -29.21
CA LEU A 98 37.20 16.70 -29.31
C LEU A 98 37.55 15.99 -30.62
N LEU A 99 36.82 14.94 -30.99
CA LEU A 99 37.03 14.24 -32.27
C LEU A 99 36.81 15.15 -33.47
N LYS A 100 35.79 16.01 -33.43
CA LYS A 100 35.57 17.00 -34.49
C LYS A 100 36.77 17.93 -34.64
N LYS A 101 37.27 18.49 -33.53
CA LYS A 101 38.46 19.36 -33.54
C LYS A 101 39.71 18.63 -34.06
N LEU A 102 39.91 17.37 -33.65
CA LEU A 102 41.02 16.54 -34.12
C LEU A 102 40.95 16.35 -35.64
N ARG A 103 39.80 15.96 -36.17
CA ARG A 103 39.58 15.79 -37.61
C ARG A 103 39.81 17.08 -38.38
N ASP A 104 39.29 18.21 -37.89
CA ASP A 104 39.48 19.52 -38.53
C ASP A 104 40.98 19.91 -38.57
N ALA A 105 41.73 19.62 -37.49
CA ALA A 105 43.17 19.84 -37.43
C ALA A 105 43.96 18.92 -38.39
N LEU A 106 43.60 17.65 -38.47
CA LEU A 106 44.20 16.69 -39.41
C LEU A 106 43.93 17.09 -40.86
N GLU A 107 42.71 17.54 -41.18
CA GLU A 107 42.33 18.01 -42.52
C GLU A 107 43.14 19.26 -42.92
N SER A 108 43.40 20.16 -41.97
CA SER A 108 44.28 21.32 -42.17
C SER A 108 45.73 20.91 -42.41
N LEU A 109 46.24 19.93 -41.65
CA LEU A 109 47.60 19.41 -41.79
C LEU A 109 47.78 18.70 -43.14
N LYS A 110 46.82 17.86 -43.56
CA LYS A 110 46.84 17.14 -44.84
C LYS A 110 47.08 18.07 -46.04
N ARG A 111 46.47 19.26 -46.04
CA ARG A 111 46.63 20.27 -47.12
C ARG A 111 48.07 20.76 -47.29
N ARG A 112 48.93 20.59 -46.27
CA ARG A 112 50.33 21.02 -46.26
C ARG A 112 51.32 19.86 -46.44
N LEU A 113 50.85 18.62 -46.42
CA LEU A 113 51.68 17.41 -46.56
C LEU A 113 51.70 16.92 -48.01
N ALA A 114 52.74 16.16 -48.37
CA ALA A 114 52.90 15.54 -49.68
C ALA A 114 53.57 14.15 -49.55
N GLY A 115 53.38 13.30 -50.56
CA GLY A 115 53.89 11.92 -50.56
C GLY A 115 53.33 11.09 -49.42
N ARG A 116 54.14 10.16 -48.89
CA ARG A 116 53.73 9.21 -47.83
C ARG A 116 53.09 9.89 -46.61
N ASN A 117 53.61 11.04 -46.17
CA ASN A 117 53.06 11.74 -45.01
C ASN A 117 51.62 12.22 -45.26
N LYS A 118 51.26 12.53 -46.51
CA LYS A 118 49.89 12.90 -46.88
C LYS A 118 49.00 11.67 -46.86
N ASP A 119 49.48 10.54 -47.38
CA ASP A 119 48.78 9.27 -47.37
C ASP A 119 48.49 8.81 -45.92
N ASP A 120 49.50 8.88 -45.03
CA ASP A 120 49.36 8.59 -43.60
C ASP A 120 48.32 9.51 -42.90
N ALA A 121 48.28 10.79 -43.30
CA ALA A 121 47.29 11.74 -42.79
C ALA A 121 45.87 11.41 -43.29
N GLU A 122 45.72 10.96 -44.54
CA GLU A 122 44.45 10.48 -45.09
C GLU A 122 43.94 9.25 -44.36
N ASP A 123 44.81 8.27 -44.09
CA ASP A 123 44.48 7.07 -43.32
C ASP A 123 44.07 7.42 -41.88
N THR A 124 44.79 8.34 -41.24
CA THR A 124 44.45 8.81 -39.88
C THR A 124 43.10 9.54 -39.85
N ILE A 125 42.76 10.32 -40.87
CA ILE A 125 41.46 10.99 -41.01
C ILE A 125 40.34 9.95 -41.22
N ALA A 126 40.60 8.90 -41.99
CA ALA A 126 39.65 7.81 -42.19
C ALA A 126 39.38 7.08 -40.86
N MET A 127 40.41 6.76 -40.08
CA MET A 127 40.27 6.19 -38.73
C MET A 127 39.47 7.11 -37.80
N ALA A 128 39.82 8.40 -37.73
CA ALA A 128 39.11 9.37 -36.89
C ALA A 128 37.65 9.57 -37.32
N SER A 129 37.33 9.34 -38.60
CA SER A 129 35.96 9.39 -39.11
C SER A 129 35.16 8.15 -38.72
N GLU A 130 35.80 6.98 -38.62
CA GLU A 130 35.17 5.77 -38.09
C GLU A 130 34.90 5.90 -36.59
N ASP A 131 35.88 6.39 -35.82
CA ASP A 131 35.71 6.71 -34.41
C ASP A 131 34.58 7.73 -34.19
N ALA A 132 34.44 8.72 -35.08
CA ALA A 132 33.36 9.69 -35.00
C ALA A 132 31.97 9.05 -35.16
N LYS A 133 31.80 8.03 -36.01
CA LYS A 133 30.53 7.30 -36.15
C LYS A 133 30.17 6.56 -34.87
N ILE A 134 31.13 5.85 -34.29
CA ILE A 134 30.95 5.12 -33.02
C ILE A 134 30.53 6.10 -31.91
N VAL A 135 31.17 7.28 -31.87
CA VAL A 135 30.82 8.31 -30.89
C VAL A 135 29.45 8.92 -31.13
N ASP A 136 29.03 9.11 -32.38
CA ASP A 136 27.70 9.60 -32.70
C ASP A 136 26.61 8.59 -32.29
N GLU A 137 26.87 7.29 -32.43
CA GLU A 137 26.00 6.21 -31.96
C GLU A 137 25.94 6.14 -30.43
N GLU A 138 27.08 6.19 -29.74
CA GLU A 138 27.15 6.30 -28.27
C GLU A 138 26.38 7.53 -27.77
N ARG A 139 26.49 8.66 -28.48
CA ARG A 139 25.80 9.90 -28.14
C ARG A 139 24.30 9.79 -28.33
N ALA A 140 23.86 9.20 -29.43
CA ALA A 140 22.44 8.96 -29.67
C ALA A 140 21.85 8.07 -28.58
N PHE A 141 22.59 7.03 -28.16
CA PHE A 141 22.21 6.17 -27.06
C PHE A 141 22.14 6.93 -25.72
N ALA A 142 23.18 7.67 -25.34
CA ALA A 142 23.21 8.44 -24.10
C ALA A 142 22.11 9.51 -24.05
N HIS A 143 21.79 10.14 -25.19
CA HIS A 143 20.69 11.09 -25.29
C HIS A 143 19.32 10.39 -25.13
N ALA A 144 19.13 9.21 -25.71
CA ALA A 144 17.91 8.42 -25.52
C ALA A 144 17.73 8.00 -24.05
N GLU A 145 18.79 7.49 -23.41
CA GLU A 145 18.80 7.13 -21.99
C GLU A 145 18.45 8.34 -21.09
N SER A 146 19.07 9.50 -21.36
CA SER A 146 18.79 10.76 -20.66
C SER A 146 17.34 11.21 -20.83
N LYS A 147 16.77 11.06 -22.03
CA LYS A 147 15.37 11.36 -22.30
C LYS A 147 14.42 10.43 -21.53
N ASP A 148 14.71 9.14 -21.52
CA ASP A 148 13.89 8.15 -20.81
C ASP A 148 13.94 8.36 -19.28
N ALA A 149 15.13 8.64 -18.74
CA ALA A 149 15.30 8.96 -17.32
C ALA A 149 14.53 10.22 -16.92
N ARG A 150 14.59 11.29 -17.73
CA ARG A 150 13.79 12.52 -17.52
C ARG A 150 12.29 12.24 -17.59
N ALA A 151 11.84 11.41 -18.52
CA ALA A 151 10.43 11.01 -18.60
C ALA A 151 10.00 10.20 -17.36
N ALA A 152 10.87 9.36 -16.82
CA ALA A 152 10.62 8.65 -15.56
C ALA A 152 10.48 9.61 -14.37
N VAL A 153 11.37 10.60 -14.26
CA VAL A 153 11.29 11.65 -13.23
C VAL A 153 9.97 12.41 -13.35
N GLN A 154 9.60 12.85 -14.56
CA GLN A 154 8.34 13.57 -14.78
C GLN A 154 7.10 12.74 -14.39
N ARG A 155 7.08 11.44 -14.71
CA ARG A 155 5.97 10.56 -14.30
C ARG A 155 5.84 10.49 -12.78
N VAL A 156 6.96 10.39 -12.07
CA VAL A 156 6.97 10.36 -10.60
C VAL A 156 6.51 11.70 -10.03
N GLU A 157 6.99 12.82 -10.57
CA GLU A 157 6.57 14.16 -10.15
C GLU A 157 5.07 14.38 -10.33
N VAL A 158 4.51 14.00 -11.48
CA VAL A 158 3.06 14.09 -11.75
C VAL A 158 2.28 13.21 -10.79
N ALA A 159 2.67 11.94 -10.62
CA ALA A 159 1.99 11.02 -9.71
C ALA A 159 1.98 11.53 -8.26
N LEU A 160 3.08 12.13 -7.79
CA LEU A 160 3.15 12.73 -6.46
C LEU A 160 2.22 13.95 -6.34
N GLN A 161 2.21 14.81 -7.36
CA GLN A 161 1.36 16.00 -7.38
C GLN A 161 -0.13 15.62 -7.39
N GLU A 162 -0.51 14.60 -8.15
CA GLU A 162 -1.87 14.04 -8.14
C GLU A 162 -2.22 13.45 -6.78
N HIS A 163 -1.32 12.66 -6.19
CA HIS A 163 -1.54 12.07 -4.87
C HIS A 163 -1.73 13.13 -3.79
N GLU A 164 -0.90 14.19 -3.80
CA GLU A 164 -1.03 15.31 -2.87
C GLU A 164 -2.39 16.01 -3.03
N ARG A 165 -2.82 16.30 -4.25
CA ARG A 165 -4.14 16.91 -4.52
C ARG A 165 -5.29 16.05 -4.03
N MET A 166 -5.25 14.75 -4.30
CA MET A 166 -6.28 13.80 -3.88
C MET A 166 -6.35 13.69 -2.35
N SER A 167 -5.20 13.58 -1.68
CA SER A 167 -5.09 13.52 -0.22
C SER A 167 -5.60 14.79 0.45
N GLN A 168 -5.27 15.97 -0.10
CA GLN A 168 -5.79 17.24 0.40
C GLN A 168 -7.30 17.37 0.20
N ALA A 169 -7.84 16.90 -0.93
CA ALA A 169 -9.26 16.96 -1.22
C ALA A 169 -10.06 16.02 -0.29
N SER A 170 -9.63 14.76 -0.13
CA SER A 170 -10.32 13.81 0.75
C SER A 170 -10.24 14.26 2.21
N GLY A 171 -9.06 14.71 2.68
CA GLY A 171 -8.91 15.18 4.06
C GLY A 171 -9.80 16.39 4.39
N LYS A 172 -10.01 17.30 3.43
CA LYS A 172 -10.97 18.41 3.58
C LYS A 172 -12.41 17.91 3.66
N GLN A 173 -12.80 17.02 2.75
CA GLN A 173 -14.14 16.46 2.72
C GLN A 173 -14.47 15.69 4.02
N ASP A 174 -13.52 14.89 4.52
CA ASP A 174 -13.66 14.11 5.75
C ASP A 174 -13.81 15.04 6.97
N LEU A 175 -13.00 16.11 7.05
CA LEU A 175 -13.09 17.09 8.12
C LEU A 175 -14.43 17.83 8.09
N GLU A 176 -14.88 18.26 6.92
CA GLU A 176 -16.18 18.92 6.77
C GLU A 176 -17.34 17.99 7.16
N GLN A 177 -17.26 16.70 6.79
CA GLN A 177 -18.24 15.72 7.20
C GLN A 177 -18.26 15.54 8.71
N LEU A 178 -17.09 15.39 9.33
CA LEU A 178 -16.97 15.30 10.79
C LEU A 178 -17.55 16.55 11.48
N MET A 179 -17.30 17.75 10.94
CA MET A 179 -17.87 18.98 11.49
C MET A 179 -19.40 18.99 11.42
N ARG A 180 -20.00 18.52 10.32
CA ARG A 180 -21.45 18.38 10.19
C ARG A 180 -22.02 17.38 11.20
N GLU A 181 -21.40 16.22 11.33
CA GLU A 181 -21.82 15.18 12.29
C GLU A 181 -21.73 15.66 13.75
N VAL A 182 -20.64 16.36 14.09
CA VAL A 182 -20.47 16.97 15.43
C VAL A 182 -21.55 18.03 15.71
N GLN A 183 -21.91 18.85 14.71
CA GLN A 183 -22.99 19.83 14.86
C GLN A 183 -24.34 19.15 15.06
N GLU A 184 -24.65 18.11 14.29
CA GLU A 184 -25.92 17.38 14.41
C GLU A 184 -26.02 16.64 15.75
N ALA A 185 -24.93 16.01 16.20
CA ALA A 185 -24.87 15.39 17.53
C ALA A 185 -25.16 16.40 18.65
N ARG A 186 -24.62 17.63 18.55
CA ARG A 186 -24.94 18.70 19.49
C ARG A 186 -26.41 19.12 19.43
N ARG A 187 -26.99 19.25 18.23
CA ARG A 187 -28.41 19.58 18.02
C ARG A 187 -29.33 18.54 18.65
N ILE A 188 -29.09 17.25 18.38
CA ILE A 188 -29.83 16.12 18.94
C ILE A 188 -29.77 16.17 20.48
N LYS A 189 -28.58 16.39 21.04
CA LYS A 189 -28.41 16.51 22.50
C LYS A 189 -29.27 17.64 23.08
N MET A 190 -29.27 18.83 22.46
CA MET A 190 -30.08 19.96 22.92
C MET A 190 -31.58 19.71 22.83
N LEU A 191 -32.06 18.86 21.94
CA LEU A 191 -33.48 18.51 21.84
C LEU A 191 -33.91 17.45 22.86
N HIS A 192 -33.03 16.49 23.18
CA HIS A 192 -33.36 15.38 24.08
C HIS A 192 -33.26 15.76 25.57
N GLN A 193 -32.31 16.62 25.94
CA GLN A 193 -32.09 16.98 27.36
C GLN A 193 -33.26 17.75 27.98
N PRO A 194 -33.86 18.77 27.34
CA PRO A 194 -35.06 19.46 27.83
C PRO A 194 -36.29 18.55 27.88
N ARG A 195 -36.42 17.63 26.93
CA ARG A 195 -37.54 16.68 26.89
C ARG A 195 -37.53 15.78 28.13
N LYS A 196 -36.36 15.27 28.52
CA LYS A 196 -36.21 14.47 29.75
C LYS A 196 -36.55 15.26 31.01
N VAL A 197 -36.20 16.55 31.07
CA VAL A 197 -36.58 17.44 32.18
C VAL A 197 -38.10 17.64 32.22
N MET A 198 -38.73 17.89 31.06
CA MET A 198 -40.18 18.05 30.97
C MET A 198 -40.92 16.79 31.44
N ASP A 199 -40.51 15.60 31.02
CA ASP A 199 -41.15 14.35 31.44
C ASP A 199 -41.06 14.16 32.97
N MET A 200 -39.89 14.43 33.56
CA MET A 200 -39.70 14.40 35.01
C MET A 200 -40.55 15.44 35.76
N GLU A 201 -40.74 16.63 35.19
CA GLU A 201 -41.64 17.63 35.79
C GLU A 201 -43.09 17.17 35.81
N HIS A 202 -43.54 16.47 34.77
CA HIS A 202 -44.91 15.94 34.71
C HIS A 202 -45.12 14.86 35.77
N GLU A 203 -44.15 13.95 35.92
CA GLU A 203 -44.16 12.93 36.97
C GLU A 203 -44.18 13.54 38.38
N LEU A 204 -43.33 14.55 38.63
CA LEU A 204 -43.31 15.27 39.91
C LEU A 204 -44.66 15.95 40.22
N ARG A 205 -45.30 16.58 39.22
CA ARG A 205 -46.64 17.17 39.40
C ARG A 205 -47.67 16.10 39.75
N ALA A 206 -47.65 14.95 39.06
CA ALA A 206 -48.56 13.85 39.33
C ALA A 206 -48.39 13.31 40.76
N LEU A 207 -47.15 13.10 41.20
CA LEU A 207 -46.84 12.66 42.57
C LEU A 207 -47.30 13.66 43.63
N ARG A 208 -47.11 14.96 43.40
CA ARG A 208 -47.62 16.01 44.31
C ARG A 208 -49.13 15.98 44.44
N VAL A 209 -49.86 15.77 43.34
CA VAL A 209 -51.33 15.63 43.35
C VAL A 209 -51.76 14.40 44.15
N GLN A 210 -51.09 13.26 43.93
CA GLN A 210 -51.37 12.02 44.67
C GLN A 210 -51.09 12.19 46.16
N LEU A 211 -49.95 12.80 46.51
CA LEU A 211 -49.58 13.08 47.89
C LEU A 211 -50.60 14.00 48.56
N ALA A 212 -51.01 15.09 47.90
CA ALA A 212 -52.03 16.00 48.41
C ALA A 212 -53.38 15.31 48.65
N LYS A 213 -53.80 14.40 47.75
CA LYS A 213 -55.00 13.57 47.95
C LYS A 213 -54.84 12.65 49.16
N LYS A 214 -53.70 11.97 49.28
CA LYS A 214 -53.41 11.05 50.38
C LYS A 214 -53.38 11.77 51.73
N THR A 215 -52.72 12.94 51.80
CA THR A 215 -52.69 13.79 53.00
C THR A 215 -54.09 14.27 53.39
N ARG A 216 -54.94 14.67 52.42
CA ARG A 216 -56.35 15.02 52.71
C ARG A 216 -57.17 13.83 53.22
N GLN A 217 -56.87 12.62 52.76
CA GLN A 217 -57.47 11.39 53.29
C GLN A 217 -57.05 11.14 54.74
N TYR A 218 -55.77 11.32 55.08
CA TYR A 218 -55.29 11.16 56.46
C TYR A 218 -55.79 12.25 57.43
N LEU A 219 -56.10 13.46 56.93
CA LEU A 219 -56.65 14.56 57.74
C LEU A 219 -58.20 14.52 57.86
N ARG A 220 -58.88 13.61 57.15
CA ARG A 220 -60.33 13.38 57.23
C ARG A 220 -60.71 12.17 58.09
N LEU A 221 -59.72 11.42 58.54
CA LEU A 221 -59.82 10.36 59.56
C LEU A 221 -59.41 10.96 60.91
#